data_AF-A0A1M7EIE1-F1
#
_entry.id   AF-A0A1M7EIE1-F1
#
_cell.length_a   1.000
_cell.length_b   1.000
_cell.length_c   1.000
_cell.angle_alpha   90.00
_cell.angle_beta   90.00
_cell.angle_gamma   90.00
#
_symmetry.space_group_name_H-M   'P 1'
#
loop_
_entity.id
_entity.type
_entity.pdbx_description
1 polymer ?
#
loop_
_entity_poly.entity_id
_entity_poly.type
_entity_poly.pdbx_seq_one_letter_code
_entity_poly.pdbx_strand_id
1 'polypeptide(L)' 'MPSDKPRLIAYTTQDTIDKLKIIAEEENRTLSKELEYIVLKFIKEYENNNGTIHLQQINNEGTIHNIGNVNTQNINTK' A
#
# COMPACT_ATOMS: atom_id res chain seq x y z
N MET A 1 -1.48 -22.41 -2.56
CA MET A 1 -1.48 -21.96 -3.96
C MET A 1 -0.32 -21.02 -4.17
N PRO A 2 0.48 -21.16 -5.24
CA PRO A 2 1.41 -20.10 -5.63
C PRO A 2 0.58 -18.82 -5.86
N SER A 3 1.03 -17.72 -5.27
CA SER A 3 0.37 -16.44 -5.42
C SER A 3 0.97 -15.74 -6.63
N ASP A 4 0.13 -15.33 -7.59
CA ASP A 4 0.55 -14.51 -8.74
C ASP A 4 0.83 -13.04 -8.35
N LYS A 5 0.90 -12.74 -7.04
CA LYS A 5 1.21 -11.41 -6.54
C LYS A 5 2.69 -11.07 -6.78
N PRO A 6 3.01 -9.82 -7.16
CA PRO A 6 4.39 -9.36 -7.24
C PRO A 6 5.08 -9.47 -5.88
N ARG A 7 6.39 -9.76 -5.89
CA ARG A 7 7.18 -9.95 -4.67
C ARG A 7 7.96 -8.67 -4.34
N LEU A 8 7.77 -8.17 -3.13
CA LEU A 8 8.61 -7.14 -2.52
C LEU A 8 9.61 -7.81 -1.55
N ILE A 9 10.89 -7.50 -1.66
CA ILE A 9 11.95 -8.02 -0.77
C ILE A 9 12.58 -6.83 -0.04
N ALA A 10 12.70 -6.94 1.28
CA ALA A 10 13.40 -5.97 2.11
C ALA A 10 14.59 -6.66 2.82
N TYR A 11 15.76 -6.03 2.77
CA TYR A 11 16.94 -6.46 3.52
C TYR A 11 16.98 -5.71 4.86
N THR A 12 17.08 -6.46 5.96
CA THR A 12 17.12 -5.89 7.31
C THR A 12 17.82 -6.84 8.27
N THR A 13 17.89 -6.48 9.55
CA THR A 13 18.51 -7.31 10.59
C THR A 13 17.61 -8.43 11.06
N GLN A 14 18.21 -9.48 11.63
CA GLN A 14 17.45 -10.58 12.23
C GLN A 14 16.56 -10.11 13.40
N ASP A 15 17.05 -9.17 14.21
CA ASP A 15 16.29 -8.54 15.30
C ASP A 15 15.00 -7.87 14.80
N THR A 16 15.08 -7.14 13.67
CA THR A 16 13.89 -6.54 13.04
C THR A 16 12.87 -7.60 12.60
N ILE A 17 13.36 -8.69 12.00
CA ILE A 17 12.50 -9.78 11.52
C ILE A 17 11.80 -10.45 12.70
N ASP A 18 12.50 -10.69 13.80
CA ASP A 18 11.93 -11.39 14.96
C ASP A 18 10.91 -10.52 15.70
N LYS A 19 11.15 -9.22 15.83
CA LYS A 19 10.15 -8.27 16.33
C LYS A 19 8.88 -8.26 15.47
N LEU A 20 9.05 -8.28 14.14
CA LEU A 20 7.91 -8.30 13.22
C LEU A 20 7.10 -9.61 13.31
N LYS A 21 7.74 -10.75 13.59
CA LYS A 21 7.04 -12.02 13.84
C LYS A 21 6.17 -11.95 15.09
N ILE A 22 6.70 -11.40 16.19
CA ILE A 22 5.95 -11.25 17.45
C ILE A 22 4.69 -10.42 17.21
N ILE A 23 4.81 -9.27 16.54
CA ILE A 23 3.68 -8.40 16.20
C ILE A 23 2.66 -9.16 15.32
N ALA A 24 3.14 -9.90 14.32
CA ALA A 24 2.25 -10.66 13.45
C ALA A 24 1.45 -11.73 14.22
N GLU A 25 2.08 -12.40 15.19
CA GLU A 25 1.41 -13.37 16.08
C GLU A 25 0.34 -12.71 16.96
N GLU A 26 0.66 -11.58 17.60
CA GLU A 26 -0.29 -10.80 18.41
C GLU A 26 -1.52 -10.37 17.60
N GLU A 27 -1.30 -9.98 16.35
CA GLU A 27 -2.33 -9.54 15.42
C GLU A 27 -3.07 -10.70 14.71
N ASN A 28 -2.73 -11.96 15.01
CA ASN A 28 -3.26 -13.17 14.37
C ASN A 28 -3.08 -13.16 12.83
N ARG A 29 -1.91 -12.72 12.36
CA ARG A 29 -1.54 -12.63 10.94
C ARG A 29 -0.26 -13.42 10.64
N THR A 30 -0.11 -13.80 9.38
CA THR A 30 1.21 -14.27 8.90
C THR A 30 2.16 -13.09 8.76
N LEU A 31 3.46 -13.33 8.84
CA LEU A 31 4.48 -12.29 8.65
C LEU A 31 4.30 -11.51 7.34
N SER A 32 3.97 -12.23 6.26
CA SER A 32 3.69 -11.63 4.95
C SER A 32 2.46 -10.72 4.98
N LYS A 33 1.40 -11.14 5.70
CA LYS A 33 0.17 -10.35 5.82
C LYS A 33 0.35 -9.12 6.70
N GLU A 34 1.14 -9.24 7.76
CA GLU A 34 1.50 -8.11 8.62
C GLU A 34 2.35 -7.09 7.85
N LEU A 35 3.33 -7.54 7.06
CA LEU A 35 4.10 -6.65 6.20
C LEU A 35 3.22 -5.94 5.15
N GLU A 36 2.30 -6.66 4.50
CA GLU A 36 1.31 -6.08 3.57
C GLU A 36 0.46 -5.01 4.28
N TYR A 37 0.00 -5.28 5.49
CA TYR A 37 -0.79 -4.35 6.29
C TYR A 37 -0.01 -3.06 6.64
N ILE A 38 1.21 -3.20 7.16
CA ILE A 38 2.06 -2.06 7.54
C ILE A 38 2.36 -1.18 6.32
N VAL A 39 2.69 -1.77 5.17
CA VAL A 39 2.96 -1.02 3.93
C VAL A 39 1.73 -0.24 3.48
N LEU A 40 0.55 -0.88 3.46
CA LEU A 40 -0.69 -0.20 3.08
C LEU A 40 -1.07 0.93 4.05
N LYS A 41 -0.89 0.70 5.35
CA LYS A 41 -1.12 1.72 6.38
C LYS A 41 -0.19 2.91 6.18
N PHE A 42 1.10 2.65 5.98
CA PHE A 42 2.10 3.69 5.72
C PHE A 42 1.77 4.52 4.46
N ILE A 43 1.42 3.87 3.35
CA ILE A 43 1.03 4.57 2.11
C ILE A 43 -0.17 5.48 2.38
N LYS A 44 -1.22 4.99 3.05
CA LYS A 44 -2.40 5.77 3.38
C LYS A 44 -2.07 7.00 4.23
N GLU A 45 -1.24 6.82 5.26
CA GLU A 45 -0.80 7.91 6.12
C GLU A 45 0.06 8.94 5.36
N TYR A 46 0.96 8.46 4.49
CA TYR A 46 1.76 9.32 3.64
C TYR A 46 0.89 10.14 2.69
N GLU A 47 -0.07 9.52 2.00
CA GLU A 47 -0.97 10.20 1.07
C GLU A 47 -1.87 11.22 1.76
N ASN A 48 -2.35 10.93 2.97
CA ASN A 48 -3.12 11.88 3.77
C ASN A 48 -2.32 13.16 4.08
N ASN A 49 -1.01 13.03 4.27
CA ASN A 49 -0.13 14.14 4.66
C ASN A 49 0.49 14.88 3.46
N ASN A 50 0.71 14.20 2.34
CA ASN A 50 1.48 14.71 1.20
C ASN A 50 0.67 14.84 -0.10
N GLY A 51 -0.59 14.41 -0.09
CA GLY A 51 -1.42 14.28 -1.27
C GLY A 51 -1.37 12.86 -1.88
N THR A 52 -2.41 12.51 -2.63
CA THR A 52 -2.57 11.20 -3.25
C THR A 52 -1.50 10.91 -4.30
N ILE A 53 -0.94 9.70 -4.26
CA ILE A 53 0.01 9.23 -5.26
C ILE A 53 -0.78 8.73 -6.47
N HIS A 54 -0.72 9.47 -7.57
CA HIS A 54 -1.30 9.07 -8.83
C HIS A 54 -0.27 8.32 -9.67
N LEU A 55 -0.41 6.99 -9.77
CA LEU A 55 0.41 6.18 -10.67
C LEU A 55 -0.04 6.44 -12.11
N GLN A 56 0.80 7.10 -12.89
CA GLN A 56 0.58 7.22 -14.33
C GLN A 56 1.01 5.91 -15.00
N GLN A 57 0.07 5.24 -15.67
CA GLN A 57 0.45 4.19 -16.62
C GLN A 57 1.00 4.87 -17.87
N ILE A 58 2.31 4.75 -18.10
CA ILE A 58 2.91 5.08 -19.39
C ILE A 58 2.74 3.85 -20.27
N ASN A 59 1.81 3.94 -21.21
CA ASN A 59 1.72 2.98 -22.30
C ASN A 59 2.95 3.18 -23.21
N ASN A 60 3.39 2.15 -23.93
CA ASN A 60 4.49 2.25 -24.91
C ASN A 60 4.23 3.29 -26.04
N GLU A 61 3.05 3.89 -26.08
CA GLU A 61 2.60 4.89 -27.05
C GLU A 61 2.61 6.33 -26.50
N GLY A 62 3.12 6.56 -25.28
CA GLY A 62 3.32 7.89 -24.72
C GLY A 62 2.04 8.63 -24.29
N THR A 63 0.91 7.93 -24.17
CA THR A 63 -0.37 8.46 -23.69
C THR A 63 -0.54 8.26 -22.18
N ILE A 64 -0.91 9.32 -21.47
CA ILE A 64 -1.23 9.29 -20.03
C ILE A 64 -2.73 9.05 -19.86
N HIS A 65 -3.11 7.93 -19.24
CA HIS A 65 -4.47 7.70 -18.74
C HIS A 65 -4.51 7.99 -17.24
N ASN A 66 -5.28 9.01 -16.85
CA ASN A 66 -5.47 9.36 -15.44
C ASN A 66 -6.52 8.43 -14.83
N ILE A 67 -6.10 7.33 -14.18
CA ILE A 67 -7.00 6.39 -13.51
C ILE A 67 -7.24 6.90 -12.08
N GLY A 68 -8.14 7.87 -11.93
CA GLY A 68 -8.45 8.43 -10.62
C GLY A 68 -9.36 9.65 -10.66
N ASN A 69 -10.51 9.59 -11.33
CA ASN A 69 -11.52 10.62 -11.16
C ASN A 69 -12.28 10.41 -9.84
N VAL A 70 -11.88 11.21 -8.84
CA VAL A 70 -12.66 11.83 -7.74
C VAL A 70 -13.97 11.16 -7.31
N ASN A 71 -14.00 10.70 -6.05
CA ASN A 71 -15.25 10.42 -5.34
C ASN A 71 -15.78 11.65 -4.56
N THR A 72 -17.11 11.76 -4.59
CA THR A 72 -18.06 12.30 -3.59
C THR A 72 -18.46 13.79 -3.51
N GLN A 73 -19.76 13.96 -3.79
CA GLN A 73 -20.81 14.83 -3.22
C GLN A 73 -20.60 16.35 -3.15
N ASN A 74 -21.36 17.05 -4.00
CA ASN A 74 -21.61 18.49 -3.88
C ASN A 74 -22.55 18.74 -2.68
N ILE A 75 -21.97 19.29 -1.61
CA ILE A 75 -22.67 19.85 -0.46
C ILE A 75 -23.11 21.30 -0.73
N ASN A 76 -24.02 21.51 -1.69
CA ASN A 76 -24.77 22.75 -1.71
C ASN A 76 -26.15 22.51 -1.09
N THR A 77 -26.12 22.69 0.23
CA THR A 77 -27.23 23.05 1.11
C THR A 77 -28.12 24.10 0.44
N LYS A 78 -29.42 23.81 0.48
CA LYS A 78 -30.62 24.64 0.24
C LYS A 78 -30.43 26.13 -0.06
#